data_AF-A0A520YRA1-F1
#
_entry.id   AF-A0A520YRA1-F1
#
_cell.length_a   1.000
_cell.length_b   1.000
_cell.length_c   1.000
_cell.angle_alpha   90.00
_cell.angle_beta   90.00
_cell.angle_gamma   90.00
#
_symmetry.space_group_name_H-M   'P 1'
#
loop_
_entity.id
_entity.type
_entity.pdbx_description
1 polymer ?
#
loop_
_entity_poly.entity_id
_entity_poly.type
_entity_poly.pdbx_seq_one_letter_code
_entity_poly.pdbx_strand_id
1 'polypeptide(L)'
;MRDLIENRESTARDHLANERTFLAWVRTALGLVGLGVLLERLGAGGEGIAVAAGLGFIGFGGLSLIYAVSRYLWVAKNLERGMFPVAIRGPIVVAFGAILVAGGAMLYVLLLH
;
A
#
# COMPACT_ATOMS: atom_id res chain seq x y z
N MET A 1 -16.30 -24.12 -1.21
CA MET A 1 -17.66 -23.69 -0.84
C MET A 1 -17.72 -22.20 -1.13
N ARG A 2 -18.44 -21.78 -2.18
CA ARG A 2 -18.54 -20.35 -2.54
C ARG A 2 -19.70 -19.79 -1.74
N ASP A 3 -19.43 -18.86 -0.85
CA ASP A 3 -20.47 -18.12 -0.13
C ASP A 3 -21.19 -17.24 -1.14
N LEU A 4 -22.25 -17.78 -1.73
CA LEU A 4 -23.17 -17.05 -2.60
C LEU A 4 -23.99 -16.14 -1.71
N ILE A 5 -23.49 -14.91 -1.50
CA ILE A 5 -24.21 -13.89 -0.74
C ILE A 5 -25.45 -13.50 -1.54
N GLU A 6 -26.61 -13.48 -0.87
CA GLU A 6 -27.87 -13.01 -1.44
C GLU A 6 -27.67 -11.63 -2.06
N ASN A 7 -28.09 -11.46 -3.33
CA ASN A 7 -27.92 -10.23 -4.08
C ASN A 7 -28.84 -9.12 -3.55
N ARG A 8 -28.52 -8.60 -2.37
CA ARG A 8 -28.92 -7.25 -2.00
C ARG A 8 -27.95 -6.33 -2.74
N GLU A 9 -28.45 -5.63 -3.74
CA GLU A 9 -27.70 -4.79 -4.67
C GLU A 9 -26.60 -3.92 -4.01
N SER A 10 -26.85 -3.43 -2.78
CA SER A 10 -25.85 -2.71 -1.97
C SER A 10 -24.62 -3.57 -1.65
N THR A 11 -24.81 -4.78 -1.10
CA THR A 11 -23.71 -5.64 -0.65
C THR A 11 -22.77 -5.99 -1.80
N ALA A 12 -23.31 -6.38 -2.95
CA ALA A 12 -22.51 -6.67 -4.14
C ALA A 12 -21.70 -5.44 -4.61
N ARG A 13 -22.32 -4.26 -4.62
CA ARG A 13 -21.64 -3.01 -4.98
C ARG A 13 -20.51 -2.67 -4.02
N ASP A 14 -20.70 -2.91 -2.73
CA ASP A 14 -19.74 -2.57 -1.68
C ASP A 14 -18.54 -3.55 -1.68
N HIS A 15 -18.76 -4.83 -2.01
CA HIS A 15 -17.66 -5.78 -2.26
C HIS A 15 -16.81 -5.36 -3.47
N LEU A 16 -17.44 -5.00 -4.58
CA LEU A 16 -16.73 -4.52 -5.77
C LEU A 16 -15.95 -3.22 -5.50
N ALA A 17 -16.49 -2.34 -4.66
CA ALA A 17 -15.77 -1.13 -4.23
C ALA A 17 -14.53 -1.46 -3.38
N ASN A 18 -14.63 -2.44 -2.49
CA ASN A 18 -13.50 -2.92 -1.69
C ASN A 18 -12.43 -3.57 -2.57
N GLU A 19 -12.82 -4.37 -3.55
CA GLU A 19 -11.91 -4.98 -4.53
C GLU A 19 -11.16 -3.91 -5.34
N ARG A 20 -11.87 -2.89 -5.86
CA ARG A 20 -11.21 -1.76 -6.55
C ARG A 20 -10.17 -1.06 -5.67
N THR A 21 -10.51 -0.83 -4.41
CA THR A 21 -9.61 -0.19 -3.46
C THR A 21 -8.39 -1.07 -3.18
N PHE A 22 -8.60 -2.37 -2.98
CA PHE A 22 -7.53 -3.35 -2.81
C PHE A 22 -6.57 -3.36 -4.00
N LEU A 23 -7.10 -3.42 -5.24
CA LEU A 23 -6.28 -3.41 -6.45
C LEU A 23 -5.51 -2.10 -6.63
N ALA A 24 -6.08 -0.96 -6.22
CA ALA A 24 -5.37 0.31 -6.20
C ALA A 24 -4.18 0.27 -5.22
N TRP A 25 -4.35 -0.29 -4.02
CA TRP A 25 -3.25 -0.46 -3.07
C TRP A 25 -2.17 -1.40 -3.57
N VAL A 26 -2.55 -2.52 -4.20
CA VAL A 26 -1.60 -3.46 -4.82
C VAL A 26 -0.78 -2.74 -5.88
N ARG A 27 -1.41 -1.98 -6.77
CA ARG A 27 -0.71 -1.21 -7.81
C ARG A 27 0.31 -0.25 -7.23
N THR A 28 -0.08 0.57 -6.25
CA THR A 28 0.82 1.54 -5.62
C THR A 28 2.01 0.83 -4.98
N ALA A 29 1.76 -0.26 -4.25
CA ALA A 29 2.81 -0.98 -3.57
C ALA A 29 3.80 -1.65 -4.54
N LEU A 30 3.33 -2.23 -5.64
CA LEU A 30 4.20 -2.75 -6.70
C LEU A 30 5.03 -1.64 -7.35
N GLY A 31 4.44 -0.45 -7.54
CA GLY A 31 5.16 0.73 -8.02
C GLY A 31 6.30 1.14 -7.09
N LEU A 32 6.07 1.12 -5.77
CA LEU A 32 7.09 1.44 -4.76
C LEU A 32 8.21 0.40 -4.74
N VAL A 33 7.88 -0.88 -4.81
CA VAL A 33 8.88 -1.96 -4.90
C VAL A 33 9.72 -1.80 -6.17
N GLY A 34 9.09 -1.58 -7.32
CA GLY A 34 9.79 -1.37 -8.59
C GLY A 34 10.70 -0.14 -8.56
N LEU A 35 10.24 0.97 -7.97
CA LEU A 35 11.05 2.17 -7.78
C LEU A 35 12.26 1.90 -6.88
N GLY A 36 12.10 1.16 -5.79
CA GLY A 36 13.21 0.82 -4.91
C GLY A 36 14.28 -0.02 -5.61
N VAL A 37 13.88 -1.00 -6.41
CA VAL A 37 14.81 -1.79 -7.25
C VAL A 37 15.51 -0.92 -8.28
N LEU A 38 14.79 0.01 -8.91
CA LEU A 38 15.38 0.93 -9.88
C LEU A 38 16.42 1.86 -9.25
N LEU A 39 16.15 2.39 -8.05
CA LEU A 39 17.07 3.27 -7.34
C LEU A 39 18.38 2.57 -6.97
N GLU A 40 18.30 1.34 -6.50
CA GLU A 40 19.47 0.50 -6.21
C GLU A 40 20.31 0.29 -7.48
N ARG A 41 19.66 -0.09 -8.59
CA ARG A 41 20.34 -0.36 -9.86
C ARG A 41 20.98 0.86 -10.51
N LEU A 42 20.41 2.05 -10.33
CA LEU A 42 20.92 3.29 -10.93
C LEU A 42 22.01 3.97 -10.09
N GLY A 43 22.28 3.51 -8.86
CA GLY A 43 23.29 4.11 -7.99
C GLY A 43 23.00 5.57 -7.63
N ALA A 44 21.73 5.98 -7.63
CA ALA A 44 21.33 7.38 -7.45
C ALA A 44 21.83 7.94 -6.10
N GLY A 45 22.74 8.92 -6.14
CA GLY A 45 23.28 9.58 -4.95
C GLY A 45 24.50 8.92 -4.30
N GLY A 46 24.99 7.78 -4.81
CA GLY A 46 26.12 7.03 -4.25
C GLY A 46 25.70 5.65 -3.70
N GLU A 47 26.66 4.72 -3.61
CA GLU A 47 26.39 3.29 -3.38
C GLU A 47 25.60 3.04 -2.07
N GLY A 48 25.96 3.71 -0.98
CA GLY A 48 25.22 3.61 0.29
C GLY A 48 23.83 4.24 0.26
N ILE A 49 23.66 5.34 -0.50
CA ILE A 49 22.40 6.07 -0.60
C ILE A 49 21.37 5.29 -1.40
N ALA A 50 21.79 4.77 -2.55
CA ALA A 50 20.96 3.98 -3.43
C ALA A 50 20.42 2.73 -2.72
N VAL A 51 21.27 2.04 -1.95
CA VAL A 51 20.87 0.87 -1.16
C VAL A 51 19.88 1.25 -0.07
N ALA A 52 20.13 2.30 0.70
CA ALA A 52 19.24 2.73 1.78
C ALA A 52 17.85 3.15 1.25
N ALA A 53 17.81 3.95 0.18
CA ALA A 53 16.57 4.37 -0.46
C ALA A 53 15.83 3.16 -1.06
N GLY A 54 16.55 2.28 -1.79
CA GLY A 54 15.99 1.08 -2.38
C GLY A 54 15.32 0.16 -1.37
N LEU A 55 16.01 -0.14 -0.26
CA LEU A 55 15.47 -0.93 0.84
C LEU A 55 14.25 -0.25 1.49
N GLY A 56 14.29 1.07 1.66
CA GLY A 56 13.17 1.84 2.20
C GLY A 56 11.91 1.72 1.34
N PHE A 57 12.04 1.92 0.03
CA PHE A 57 10.91 1.81 -0.91
C PHE A 57 10.38 0.38 -1.05
N ILE A 58 11.26 -0.63 -1.12
CA ILE A 58 10.87 -2.04 -1.19
C ILE A 58 10.16 -2.46 0.10
N GLY A 59 10.74 -2.16 1.26
CA GLY A 59 10.16 -2.50 2.56
C GLY A 59 8.81 -1.82 2.77
N PHE A 60 8.71 -0.53 2.46
CA PHE A 60 7.46 0.21 2.58
C PHE A 60 6.39 -0.29 1.60
N GLY A 61 6.74 -0.61 0.35
CA GLY A 61 5.84 -1.26 -0.60
C GLY A 61 5.33 -2.61 -0.08
N GLY A 62 6.21 -3.44 0.48
CA GLY A 62 5.83 -4.71 1.11
C GLY A 62 4.86 -4.55 2.28
N LEU A 63 5.12 -3.60 3.18
CA LEU A 63 4.22 -3.26 4.30
C LEU A 63 2.87 -2.75 3.81
N SER A 64 2.85 -1.94 2.74
CA SER A 64 1.62 -1.47 2.11
C SER A 64 0.79 -2.62 1.50
N LEU A 65 1.43 -3.65 0.92
CA LEU A 65 0.74 -4.85 0.44
C LEU A 65 0.11 -5.63 1.59
N ILE A 66 0.85 -5.86 2.68
CA ILE A 66 0.34 -6.54 3.87
C ILE A 66 -0.89 -5.79 4.40
N TYR A 67 -0.78 -4.47 4.53
CA TYR A 67 -1.91 -3.62 4.94
C TYR A 67 -3.12 -3.77 4.00
N ALA A 68 -2.91 -3.75 2.69
CA ALA A 68 -3.97 -3.89 1.70
C ALA A 68 -4.73 -5.21 1.85
N VAL A 69 -4.00 -6.33 2.00
CA VAL A 69 -4.59 -7.67 2.20
C VAL A 69 -5.35 -7.72 3.52
N SER A 70 -4.74 -7.28 4.63
CA SER A 70 -5.39 -7.28 5.94
C SER A 70 -6.66 -6.41 5.94
N ARG A 71 -6.61 -5.23 5.31
CA ARG A 71 -7.77 -4.33 5.17
C ARG A 71 -8.86 -4.99 4.33
N TYR A 72 -8.52 -5.57 3.19
CA TYR A 72 -9.48 -6.24 2.31
C TYR A 72 -10.23 -7.36 3.05
N LEU A 73 -9.49 -8.26 3.72
CA LEU A 73 -10.07 -9.39 4.45
C LEU A 73 -10.93 -8.94 5.63
N TRP A 74 -10.50 -7.90 6.35
CA TRP A 74 -11.30 -7.36 7.45
C TRP A 74 -12.59 -6.70 6.95
N VAL A 75 -12.55 -5.96 5.84
CA VAL A 75 -13.76 -5.37 5.22
C VAL A 75 -14.72 -6.45 4.77
N ALA A 76 -14.23 -7.43 3.99
CA ALA A 76 -15.05 -8.50 3.45
C ALA A 76 -15.84 -9.23 4.55
N LYS A 77 -15.16 -9.59 5.65
CA LYS A 77 -15.79 -10.25 6.81
C LYS A 77 -16.82 -9.38 7.54
N ASN A 78 -16.68 -8.05 7.52
CA ASN A 78 -17.63 -7.17 8.20
C ASN A 78 -18.85 -6.85 7.31
N LEU A 79 -18.68 -6.79 5.98
CA LEU A 79 -19.81 -6.65 5.05
C LEU A 79 -20.77 -7.84 5.14
N GLU A 80 -20.25 -9.06 5.27
CA GLU A 80 -21.05 -10.27 5.50
C GLU A 80 -21.92 -10.18 6.76
N ARG A 81 -21.50 -9.38 7.74
CA ARG A 81 -22.23 -9.15 9.01
C ARG A 81 -23.15 -7.93 8.96
N GLY A 82 -23.28 -7.26 7.81
CA GLY A 82 -24.07 -6.04 7.66
C GLY A 82 -23.48 -4.81 8.36
N MET A 83 -22.22 -4.87 8.80
CA MET A 83 -21.54 -3.76 9.47
C MET A 83 -20.57 -3.08 8.49
N PHE A 84 -20.64 -1.75 8.38
CA PHE A 84 -19.70 -0.95 7.58
C PHE A 84 -18.57 -0.39 8.43
N PRO A 85 -17.36 -0.97 8.40
CA PRO A 85 -16.24 -0.41 9.13
C PRO A 85 -15.61 0.76 8.38
N VAL A 86 -15.80 1.97 8.89
CA VAL A 86 -15.12 3.18 8.42
C VAL A 86 -13.68 3.18 8.94
N ALA A 87 -12.73 2.69 8.13
CA ALA A 87 -11.31 2.66 8.50
C ALA A 87 -10.57 3.89 8.00
N ILE A 88 -10.60 4.98 8.78
CA ILE A 88 -9.94 6.25 8.44
C ILE A 88 -8.44 6.23 8.80
N ARG A 89 -8.08 5.60 9.92
CA ARG A 89 -6.72 5.69 10.49
C ARG A 89 -5.65 4.97 9.65
N GLY A 90 -6.00 3.82 9.07
CA GLY A 90 -5.04 3.00 8.30
C GLY A 90 -4.50 3.69 7.05
N PRO A 91 -5.35 4.19 6.12
CA PRO A 91 -4.90 4.88 4.92
C PRO A 91 -4.06 6.12 5.23
N ILE A 92 -4.40 6.86 6.29
CA ILE A 92 -3.64 8.02 6.76
C ILE A 92 -2.22 7.60 7.16
N VAL A 93 -2.07 6.56 7.98
CA VAL A 93 -0.74 6.08 8.42
C VAL A 93 0.11 5.65 7.23
N VAL A 94 -0.47 4.93 6.26
CA VAL A 94 0.25 4.55 5.04
C VAL A 94 0.63 5.79 4.22
N ALA A 95 -0.26 6.75 4.03
CA ALA A 95 0.05 7.98 3.28
C ALA A 95 1.19 8.79 3.95
N PHE A 96 1.13 8.98 5.27
CA PHE A 96 2.20 9.65 6.01
C PHE A 96 3.52 8.87 5.95
N GLY A 97 3.48 7.55 6.11
CA GLY A 97 4.68 6.71 5.98
C GLY A 97 5.33 6.81 4.59
N ALA A 98 4.51 6.84 3.53
CA ALA A 98 5.01 7.00 2.16
C ALA A 98 5.72 8.35 1.97
N ILE A 99 5.13 9.42 2.50
CA ILE A 99 5.72 10.76 2.47
C ILE A 99 7.04 10.79 3.26
N LEU A 100 7.10 10.16 4.43
CA LEU A 100 8.33 10.12 5.23
C LEU A 100 9.46 9.35 4.54
N VAL A 101 9.16 8.20 3.94
CA VAL A 101 10.16 7.41 3.19
C VAL A 101 10.66 8.19 1.97
N ALA A 102 9.75 8.74 1.17
CA ALA A 102 10.12 9.48 -0.03
C ALA A 102 10.84 10.80 0.30
N GLY A 103 10.31 11.57 1.24
CA GLY A 103 10.89 12.84 1.68
C GLY A 103 12.22 12.67 2.40
N GLY A 104 12.35 11.64 3.24
CA GLY A 104 13.61 11.29 3.89
C GLY A 104 14.68 10.87 2.88
N ALA A 105 14.34 10.03 1.90
CA ALA A 105 15.25 9.66 0.81
C ALA A 105 15.68 10.89 -0.01
N MET A 106 14.74 11.79 -0.35
CA MET A 106 15.04 13.03 -1.08
C MET A 106 15.98 13.95 -0.29
N LEU A 107 15.68 14.21 0.99
CA LEU A 107 16.51 15.05 1.86
C LEU A 107 17.92 14.48 2.01
N TYR A 108 18.03 13.17 2.19
CA TYR A 108 19.31 12.49 2.34
C TYR A 108 20.16 12.60 1.07
N VAL A 109 19.56 12.46 -0.12
CA VAL A 109 20.24 12.71 -1.40
C VAL A 109 20.71 14.16 -1.52
N LEU A 110 19.86 15.14 -1.18
CA LEU A 110 20.18 16.57 -1.29
C LEU A 110 21.26 17.05 -0.31
N LEU A 111 21.41 16.41 0.85
CA LEU A 111 22.41 16.79 1.86
C LEU A 111 23.79 16.18 1.61
N LEU A 112 23.88 15.10 0.83
CA LEU A 112 25.11 14.36 0.54
C LEU A 112 25.69 14.64 -0.86
N HIS A 113 24.97 15.39 -1.70
CA HIS A 113 25.48 16.04 -2.90
C HIS A 113 25.76 17.52 -2.62
#